data_AF-A0A4S2H1R8-F1
#
_entry.id   AF-A0A4S2H1R8-F1
#
_cell.length_a   1.000
_cell.length_b   1.000
_cell.length_c   1.000
_cell.angle_alpha   90.00
_cell.angle_beta   90.00
_cell.angle_gamma   90.00
#
_symmetry.space_group_name_H-M   'P 1'
#
loop_
_entity.id
_entity.type
_entity.pdbx_description
1 polymer ?
#
loop_
_entity_poly.entity_id
_entity_poly.type
_entity_poly.pdbx_seq_one_letter_code
_entity_poly.pdbx_strand_id
1 'polypeptide(L)'
;MNLELFFQAPWHIQLHALSALAALGVGTVQFTAPKGTIPHRTLGYVFVALMVTVAVTALFIRQINEGSFSLIHIFVPLTLFGVVELSVRARRGLTAKHRWSALGLFLGALIIPGLLSFAPGRLMWQVAFGG
;
A
#
# COMPACT_ATOMS: atom_id res chain seq x y z
N MET A 1 0.14 19.65 11.74
CA MET A 1 0.35 18.19 11.74
C MET A 1 0.44 17.71 13.17
N ASN A 2 -0.53 16.90 13.61
CA ASN A 2 -0.62 16.36 14.97
C ASN A 2 -0.18 14.89 14.97
N LEU A 3 1.12 14.65 15.23
CA LEU A 3 1.70 13.31 15.23
C LEU A 3 1.30 12.49 16.47
N GLU A 4 0.83 13.14 17.53
CA GLU A 4 0.42 12.45 18.76
C GLU A 4 -0.75 11.50 18.50
N LEU A 5 -1.72 11.92 17.69
CA LEU A 5 -2.85 11.08 17.25
C LEU A 5 -2.39 9.79 16.54
N PHE A 6 -1.29 9.86 15.79
CA PHE A 6 -0.74 8.70 15.11
C PHE A 6 -0.13 7.70 16.10
N PHE A 7 0.65 8.19 17.07
CA PHE A 7 1.30 7.34 18.07
C PHE A 7 0.33 6.75 19.09
N GLN A 8 -0.83 7.39 19.31
CA GLN A 8 -1.91 6.85 20.14
C GLN A 8 -2.76 5.78 19.40
N ALA A 9 -2.67 5.69 18.08
CA ALA A 9 -3.42 4.70 17.32
C ALA A 9 -2.92 3.26 17.59
N PRO A 10 -3.78 2.23 17.47
CA PRO A 10 -3.36 0.83 17.59
C PRO A 10 -2.17 0.48 16.69
N TRP A 11 -1.30 -0.41 17.17
CA TRP A 11 -0.05 -0.78 16.50
C TRP A 11 -0.24 -1.22 15.04
N HIS A 12 -1.34 -1.91 14.72
CA HIS A 12 -1.63 -2.38 13.37
C HIS A 12 -1.96 -1.23 12.40
N ILE A 13 -2.52 -0.12 12.88
CA ILE A 13 -2.75 1.09 12.08
C ILE A 13 -1.41 1.77 11.79
N GLN A 14 -0.55 1.87 12.81
CA GLN A 14 0.79 2.45 12.65
C GLN A 14 1.61 1.65 11.63
N LEU A 15 1.65 0.32 11.79
CA LEU A 15 2.35 -0.58 10.87
C LEU A 15 1.80 -0.47 9.45
N HIS A 16 0.48 -0.41 9.28
CA HIS A 16 -0.16 -0.24 7.98
C HIS A 16 0.30 1.05 7.29
N ALA A 17 0.18 2.19 7.98
CA ALA A 17 0.51 3.50 7.43
C ALA A 17 2.01 3.62 7.10
N LEU A 18 2.89 3.19 8.00
CA LEU A 18 4.35 3.20 7.76
C LEU A 18 4.73 2.28 6.60
N SER A 19 4.11 1.10 6.51
CA SER A 19 4.35 0.17 5.39
C SER A 19 3.87 0.74 4.06
N ALA A 20 2.72 1.43 4.05
CA ALA A 20 2.20 2.11 2.87
C ALA A 20 3.11 3.27 2.43
N LEU A 21 3.60 4.09 3.36
CA LEU A 21 4.54 5.17 3.07
C LEU A 21 5.88 4.63 2.55
N ALA A 22 6.41 3.57 3.15
CA ALA A 22 7.61 2.89 2.65
C ALA A 22 7.38 2.30 1.25
N ALA A 23 6.23 1.66 1.01
CA ALA A 23 5.88 1.11 -0.31
C ALA A 23 5.77 2.22 -1.36
N LEU A 24 5.24 3.39 -0.98
CA LEU A 24 5.16 4.56 -1.86
C LEU A 24 6.56 5.04 -2.26
N GLY A 25 7.47 5.17 -1.29
CA GLY A 25 8.86 5.53 -1.53
C GLY A 25 9.57 4.53 -2.45
N VAL A 26 9.56 3.25 -2.06
CA VAL A 26 10.22 2.16 -2.82
C VAL A 26 9.63 2.02 -4.23
N GLY A 27 8.30 2.08 -4.36
CA GLY A 27 7.62 2.01 -5.65
C GLY A 27 7.97 3.20 -6.55
N THR A 28 8.07 4.41 -5.99
CA THR A 28 8.50 5.60 -6.74
C THR A 28 9.91 5.42 -7.27
N VAL A 29 10.85 4.94 -6.43
CA VAL A 29 12.22 4.63 -6.85
C VAL A 29 12.23 3.57 -7.95
N GLN A 30 11.40 2.53 -7.86
CA GLN A 30 11.28 1.50 -8.90
C GLN A 30 10.86 2.05 -10.27
N PHE A 31 10.03 3.10 -10.28
CA PHE A 31 9.58 3.73 -11.53
C PHE A 31 10.62 4.69 -12.11
N THR A 32 11.39 5.39 -11.28
CA THR A 32 12.40 6.37 -11.74
C THR A 32 13.77 5.75 -12.03
N ALA A 33 14.15 4.68 -11.32
CA ALA A 33 15.45 4.03 -11.46
C ALA A 33 15.56 3.10 -12.70
N PRO A 34 16.80 2.73 -13.09
CA PRO A 34 17.04 1.71 -14.11
C PRO A 34 16.36 0.37 -13.75
N LYS A 35 15.71 -0.22 -14.74
CA LYS A 35 14.88 -1.43 -14.58
C LYS A 35 15.67 -2.67 -14.99
N GLY A 36 15.32 -3.83 -14.44
CA GLY A 36 15.92 -5.12 -14.81
C GLY A 36 17.27 -5.44 -14.16
N THR A 37 17.82 -4.53 -13.35
CA THR A 37 19.07 -4.72 -12.59
C THR A 37 18.83 -5.46 -11.26
N ILE A 38 19.90 -5.90 -10.58
CA ILE A 38 19.78 -6.51 -9.24
C ILE A 38 19.07 -5.57 -8.25
N PRO A 39 19.42 -4.26 -8.15
CA PRO A 39 18.68 -3.32 -7.29
C PRO A 39 17.18 -3.27 -7.56
N HIS A 40 16.75 -3.27 -8.84
CA HIS A 40 15.34 -3.28 -9.21
C HIS A 40 14.60 -4.52 -8.68
N ARG A 41 15.26 -5.68 -8.72
CA ARG A 41 14.69 -6.94 -8.21
C ARG A 41 14.59 -6.93 -6.69
N THR A 42 15.64 -6.49 -5.99
CA THR A 42 15.65 -6.39 -4.52
C THR A 42 14.55 -5.45 -4.03
N LEU A 43 14.46 -4.24 -4.60
CA LEU A 43 13.39 -3.29 -4.28
C LEU A 43 12.01 -3.83 -4.65
N GLY A 44 11.92 -4.69 -5.68
CA GLY A 44 10.68 -5.36 -6.06
C GLY A 44 10.18 -6.31 -4.98
N TYR A 45 11.07 -7.10 -4.39
CA TYR A 45 10.72 -7.97 -3.27
C TYR A 45 10.34 -7.19 -2.02
N VAL A 46 11.06 -6.10 -1.71
CA VAL A 46 10.70 -5.20 -0.60
C VAL A 46 9.32 -4.60 -0.82
N PHE A 47 9.03 -4.08 -2.01
CA PHE A 47 7.71 -3.56 -2.35
C PHE A 47 6.61 -4.61 -2.19
N VAL A 48 6.84 -5.84 -2.68
CA VAL A 48 5.90 -6.95 -2.50
C VAL A 48 5.63 -7.25 -1.03
N ALA A 49 6.67 -7.35 -0.20
CA ALA A 49 6.52 -7.60 1.23
C ALA A 49 5.70 -6.49 1.92
N LEU A 50 6.00 -5.23 1.62
CA LEU A 50 5.28 -4.08 2.16
C LEU A 50 3.81 -4.09 1.74
N MET A 51 3.49 -4.36 0.47
CA MET A 51 2.11 -4.44 -0.01
C MET A 51 1.32 -5.58 0.65
N VAL A 52 1.97 -6.71 0.93
CA VAL A 52 1.35 -7.81 1.71
C VAL A 52 1.08 -7.36 3.14
N THR A 53 2.04 -6.71 3.81
CA THR A 53 1.84 -6.16 5.16
C THR A 53 0.69 -5.16 5.20
N VAL A 54 0.61 -4.26 4.22
CA VAL A 54 -0.50 -3.30 4.06
C VAL A 54 -1.84 -4.04 3.94
N ALA A 55 -1.93 -5.04 3.07
CA ALA A 55 -3.17 -5.80 2.86
C ALA A 55 -3.61 -6.59 4.10
N VAL A 56 -2.67 -7.24 4.80
CA VAL A 56 -2.97 -8.03 6.01
C VAL A 56 -3.40 -7.12 7.16
N THR A 57 -2.66 -6.04 7.41
CA THR A 57 -3.01 -5.09 8.48
C THR A 57 -4.34 -4.38 8.23
N ALA A 58 -4.69 -4.12 6.95
CA ALA A 58 -5.98 -3.52 6.59
C ALA A 58 -7.18 -4.34 7.05
N LEU A 59 -7.07 -5.68 7.15
CA LEU A 59 -8.16 -6.54 7.66
C LEU A 59 -8.59 -6.21 9.09
N PHE A 60 -7.72 -5.53 9.86
CA PHE A 60 -7.96 -5.13 11.24
C PHE A 60 -8.40 -3.66 11.36
N ILE A 61 -8.45 -2.90 10.27
CA ILE A 61 -8.81 -1.47 10.27
C ILE A 61 -10.30 -1.31 9.93
N ARG A 62 -11.17 -1.43 10.94
CA ARG A 62 -12.64 -1.50 10.76
C ARG A 62 -13.43 -0.31 11.33
N GLN A 63 -12.79 0.84 11.42
CA GLN A 63 -13.35 2.05 12.03
C GLN A 63 -14.53 2.66 11.25
N ILE A 64 -14.70 2.33 9.97
CA ILE A 64 -15.71 2.97 9.10
C ILE A 64 -17.11 2.34 9.25
N ASN A 65 -17.19 1.04 9.56
CA ASN A 65 -18.45 0.29 9.58
C ASN A 65 -18.65 -0.40 10.93
N GLU A 66 -18.54 0.36 12.02
CA GLU A 66 -18.83 -0.10 13.39
C GLU A 66 -18.10 -1.39 13.79
N GLY A 67 -16.83 -1.55 13.38
CA GLY A 67 -16.04 -2.75 13.66
C GLY A 67 -16.25 -3.91 12.68
N SER A 68 -17.15 -3.76 11.69
CA SER A 68 -17.36 -4.68 10.57
C SER A 68 -16.53 -4.31 9.34
N PHE A 69 -16.48 -5.20 8.35
CA PHE A 69 -15.88 -4.90 7.05
C PHE A 69 -16.67 -3.80 6.33
N SER A 70 -15.94 -2.87 5.73
CA SER A 70 -16.47 -1.79 4.89
C SER A 70 -16.09 -2.02 3.43
N LEU A 71 -16.72 -1.29 2.50
CA LEU A 71 -16.44 -1.41 1.06
C LEU A 71 -14.95 -1.24 0.71
N ILE A 72 -14.21 -0.41 1.45
CA ILE A 72 -12.76 -0.22 1.21
C ILE A 72 -11.93 -1.47 1.50
N HIS A 73 -12.46 -2.48 2.19
CA HIS A 73 -11.76 -3.75 2.37
C HIS A 73 -11.64 -4.55 1.07
N ILE A 74 -12.35 -4.16 0.01
CA ILE A 74 -12.16 -4.73 -1.34
C ILE A 74 -10.72 -4.56 -1.84
N PHE A 75 -9.99 -3.54 -1.36
CA PHE A 75 -8.58 -3.35 -1.72
C PHE A 75 -7.69 -4.47 -1.19
N VAL A 76 -8.09 -5.23 -0.16
CA VAL A 76 -7.31 -6.36 0.37
C VAL A 76 -7.16 -7.48 -0.67
N PRO A 77 -8.24 -8.13 -1.15
CA PRO A 77 -8.10 -9.17 -2.17
C PRO A 77 -7.52 -8.63 -3.48
N LEU A 78 -7.84 -7.40 -3.87
CA LEU A 78 -7.25 -6.77 -5.06
C LEU A 78 -5.73 -6.61 -4.94
N THR A 79 -5.24 -6.16 -3.79
CA THR A 79 -3.80 -6.01 -3.52
C THR A 79 -3.10 -7.37 -3.55
N LEU A 80 -3.64 -8.36 -2.85
CA LEU A 80 -3.04 -9.70 -2.79
C LEU A 80 -3.00 -10.36 -4.17
N PHE A 81 -4.09 -10.27 -4.94
CA PHE A 81 -4.12 -10.75 -6.32
C PHE A 81 -3.09 -10.02 -7.19
N GLY A 82 -3.03 -8.68 -7.10
CA GLY A 82 -2.07 -7.87 -7.84
C GLY A 82 -0.62 -8.20 -7.51
N VAL A 83 -0.29 -8.48 -6.25
CA VAL A 83 1.06 -8.93 -5.82
C VAL A 83 1.42 -10.28 -6.45
N VAL A 84 0.50 -11.24 -6.44
CA VAL A 84 0.72 -12.55 -7.09
C VAL A 84 0.93 -12.38 -8.58
N GLU A 85 0.07 -11.61 -9.24
CA GLU A 85 0.12 -11.35 -10.67
C GLU A 85 1.43 -10.67 -11.08
N LEU A 86 1.84 -9.62 -10.35
CA LEU A 86 3.11 -8.90 -10.51
C LEU A 86 4.29 -9.87 -10.44
N SER A 87 4.31 -10.72 -9.41
CA SER A 87 5.39 -11.66 -9.12
C SER A 87 5.50 -12.77 -10.16
N VAL A 88 4.37 -13.34 -10.57
CA VAL A 88 4.33 -14.40 -11.60
C VAL A 88 4.78 -13.85 -12.95
N ARG A 89 4.30 -12.66 -13.35
CA ARG A 89 4.69 -12.03 -14.62
C ARG A 89 6.16 -11.64 -14.63
N ALA A 90 6.73 -11.21 -13.50
CA ALA A 90 8.16 -10.97 -13.36
C ALA A 90 8.97 -12.25 -13.59
N ARG A 91 8.60 -13.35 -12.91
CA ARG A 91 9.28 -14.65 -13.02
C ARG A 91 9.22 -15.24 -14.41
N ARG A 92 8.12 -15.02 -15.13
CA ARG A 92 7.92 -15.49 -16.52
C ARG A 92 8.60 -14.60 -17.57
N GLY A 93 9.30 -13.53 -17.18
CA GLY A 93 9.93 -12.60 -18.12
C GLY A 93 8.93 -11.80 -18.97
N LEU A 94 7.67 -11.71 -18.55
CA LEU A 94 6.61 -11.02 -19.30
C LEU A 94 6.64 -9.51 -18.98
N THR A 95 7.71 -8.83 -19.36
CA THR A 95 8.03 -7.45 -18.96
C THR A 95 6.90 -6.46 -19.22
N ALA A 96 6.27 -6.54 -20.39
CA ALA A 96 5.14 -5.66 -20.73
C ALA A 96 3.96 -5.86 -19.76
N LYS A 97 3.60 -7.12 -19.45
CA LYS A 97 2.50 -7.43 -18.52
C LYS A 97 2.89 -7.10 -17.08
N HIS A 98 4.14 -7.34 -16.69
CA HIS A 98 4.66 -6.99 -15.37
C HIS A 98 4.56 -5.48 -15.11
N ARG A 99 4.89 -4.64 -16.11
CA ARG A 99 4.74 -3.18 -16.01
C ARG A 99 3.29 -2.78 -15.69
N TRP A 100 2.32 -3.37 -16.38
CA TRP A 100 0.91 -3.08 -16.13
C TRP A 100 0.44 -3.56 -14.74
N SER A 101 0.91 -4.72 -14.28
CA SER A 101 0.67 -5.18 -12.91
C SER A 101 1.24 -4.20 -11.88
N ALA A 102 2.46 -3.71 -12.10
CA ALA A 102 3.12 -2.78 -11.19
C ALA A 102 2.37 -1.45 -11.12
N LEU A 103 1.97 -0.90 -12.28
CA LEU A 103 1.16 0.32 -12.34
C LEU A 103 -0.20 0.14 -11.68
N GLY A 104 -0.89 -0.97 -11.94
CA GLY A 104 -2.18 -1.27 -11.32
C GLY A 104 -2.10 -1.40 -9.81
N LEU A 105 -1.08 -2.09 -9.30
CA LEU A 105 -0.87 -2.25 -7.86
C LEU A 105 -0.47 -0.91 -7.20
N PHE A 106 0.40 -0.13 -7.83
CA PHE A 106 0.84 1.16 -7.30
C PHE A 106 -0.27 2.21 -7.33
N LEU A 107 -0.90 2.44 -8.48
CA LEU A 107 -1.95 3.45 -8.59
C LEU A 107 -3.25 2.99 -7.91
N GLY A 108 -3.70 1.77 -8.22
CA GLY A 108 -5.01 1.28 -7.80
C GLY A 108 -5.07 0.83 -6.34
N ALA A 109 -4.01 0.19 -5.85
CA ALA A 109 -4.01 -0.45 -4.53
C ALA A 109 -3.11 0.23 -3.49
N LEU A 110 -2.35 1.26 -3.87
CA LEU A 110 -1.58 2.08 -2.94
C LEU A 110 -2.01 3.55 -2.97
N ILE A 111 -2.02 4.20 -4.14
CA ILE A 111 -2.40 5.62 -4.23
C ILE A 111 -3.87 5.85 -3.90
N ILE A 112 -4.81 5.14 -4.55
CA ILE A 112 -6.25 5.36 -4.31
C ILE A 112 -6.62 5.13 -2.81
N PRO A 113 -6.28 3.99 -2.17
CA PRO A 113 -6.58 3.81 -0.75
C PRO A 113 -5.83 4.78 0.15
N GLY A 114 -4.60 5.15 -0.22
CA GLY A 114 -3.81 6.18 0.45
C GLY A 114 -4.54 7.52 0.48
N LEU A 115 -5.08 7.98 -0.65
CA LEU A 115 -5.89 9.20 -0.73
C LEU A 115 -7.18 9.08 0.09
N LEU A 116 -7.86 7.92 0.03
CA LEU A 116 -9.04 7.65 0.86
C LEU A 116 -8.74 7.65 2.37
N SER A 117 -7.47 7.48 2.79
CA SER A 117 -7.08 7.62 4.20
C SER A 117 -7.13 9.06 4.69
N PHE A 118 -7.03 10.03 3.79
CA PHE A 118 -7.13 11.46 4.06
C PHE A 118 -8.55 12.01 3.80
N ALA A 119 -9.58 11.16 3.70
CA ALA A 119 -10.96 11.68 3.69
C ALA A 119 -11.30 12.34 5.04
N PRO A 120 -12.10 13.42 5.06
CA PRO A 120 -12.52 14.07 6.31
C PRO A 120 -13.12 13.08 7.30
N GLY A 121 -12.74 13.22 8.58
CA GLY A 121 -13.16 12.32 9.66
C GLY A 121 -12.30 11.07 9.83
N ARG A 122 -11.32 10.80 8.95
CA ARG A 122 -10.36 9.70 9.13
C ARG A 122 -9.10 10.13 9.88
N LEU A 123 -8.40 9.16 10.47
CA LEU A 123 -7.20 9.41 11.27
C LEU A 123 -6.14 10.23 10.52
N MET A 124 -5.79 9.87 9.27
CA MET A 124 -4.73 10.57 8.54
C MET A 124 -5.12 12.01 8.17
N TRP A 125 -6.43 12.30 7.99
CA TRP A 125 -6.91 13.67 7.87
C TRP A 125 -6.65 14.48 9.14
N GLN A 126 -6.95 13.92 10.31
CA GLN A 126 -6.71 14.59 11.59
C GLN A 126 -5.21 14.77 11.86
N VAL A 127 -4.38 13.78 11.53
CA VAL A 127 -2.92 13.90 11.65
C VAL A 127 -2.38 15.02 10.77
N ALA A 128 -2.82 15.12 9.51
CA ALA A 128 -2.32 16.13 8.57
C ALA A 128 -2.89 17.53 8.82
N PHE A 129 -4.21 17.63 8.99
CA PHE A 129 -4.99 18.88 8.96
C PHE A 129 -5.68 19.22 10.28
N GLY A 130 -5.70 18.30 11.26
CA GLY A 130 -6.21 18.56 12.60
C GLY A 130 -5.24 19.42 13.39
N GLY A 131 -5.47 20.73 13.34
CA GLY A 131 -5.03 21.71 14.34
C GLY A 131 -6.21 22.12 15.19
#